data_AF-A0A2W5Y2U9-F1
#
_entry.id   AF-A0A2W5Y2U9-F1
#
_cell.length_a   1.000
_cell.length_b   1.000
_cell.length_c   1.000
_cell.angle_alpha   90.00
_cell.angle_beta   90.00
_cell.angle_gamma   90.00
#
_symmetry.space_group_name_H-M   'P 1'
#
loop_
_entity.id
_entity.type
_entity.pdbx_description
1 polymer ?
#
loop_
_entity_poly.entity_id
_entity_poly.type
_entity_poly.pdbx_seq_one_letter_code
_entity_poly.pdbx_strand_id
1 'polypeptide(L)'
;MNEQTVTRDERAGEEAADPNRLLPDEDPSSHDPDDARHWLEVYDELLDFKRKMLTIAEEALEGMRDKPARREVVDTDRRVLRAECDRFEKRLAFWRNRLAAARDGKGP
;
A
#
# COMPACT_ATOMS: atom_id res chain seq x y z
N MET A 1 -6.61 -29.91 0.67
CA MET A 1 -6.25 -28.47 0.71
C MET A 1 -7.04 -27.85 -0.44
N ASN A 2 -8.04 -27.00 -0.16
CA ASN A 2 -9.05 -26.61 -1.16
C ASN A 2 -8.53 -25.52 -2.12
N GLU A 3 -8.73 -25.73 -3.43
CA GLU A 3 -8.44 -24.76 -4.51
C GLU A 3 -9.28 -23.46 -4.42
N GLN A 4 -10.37 -23.46 -3.63
CA GLN A 4 -11.25 -22.28 -3.46
C GLN A 4 -10.68 -21.21 -2.54
N THR A 5 -9.74 -21.55 -1.66
CA THR A 5 -9.09 -20.58 -0.75
C THR A 5 -7.97 -19.80 -1.45
N VAL A 6 -7.23 -20.44 -2.35
CA VAL A 6 -6.11 -19.83 -3.09
C VAL A 6 -6.60 -18.68 -3.98
N THR A 7 -7.72 -18.90 -4.69
CA THR A 7 -8.30 -17.91 -5.61
C THR A 7 -8.92 -16.69 -4.93
N ARG A 8 -9.28 -16.77 -3.63
CA ARG A 8 -9.83 -15.64 -2.89
C ARG A 8 -8.73 -14.72 -2.36
N ASP A 9 -7.62 -15.29 -1.93
CA ASP A 9 -6.48 -14.55 -1.38
C ASP A 9 -5.67 -13.86 -2.49
N GLU A 10 -5.52 -14.49 -3.67
CA GLU A 10 -4.90 -13.86 -4.85
C GLU A 10 -5.67 -12.62 -5.32
N ARG A 11 -7.01 -12.72 -5.38
CA ARG A 11 -7.87 -11.57 -5.72
C ARG A 11 -7.79 -10.46 -4.68
N ALA A 12 -7.68 -10.81 -3.40
CA ALA A 12 -7.52 -9.83 -2.33
C ALA A 12 -6.19 -9.05 -2.46
N GLY A 13 -5.11 -9.71 -2.90
CA GLY A 13 -3.83 -9.08 -3.20
C GLY A 13 -3.90 -8.11 -4.38
N GLU A 14 -4.56 -8.51 -5.47
CA GLU A 14 -4.77 -7.64 -6.65
C GLU A 14 -5.66 -6.43 -6.32
N GLU A 15 -6.75 -6.65 -5.59
CA GLU A 15 -7.64 -5.57 -5.13
C GLU A 15 -6.93 -4.63 -4.16
N ALA A 16 -6.06 -5.13 -3.28
CA ALA A 16 -5.28 -4.30 -2.36
C ALA A 16 -4.25 -3.41 -3.09
N ALA A 17 -3.74 -3.88 -4.23
CA ALA A 17 -2.77 -3.21 -5.09
C ALA A 17 -3.39 -2.21 -6.09
N ASP A 18 -4.73 -2.10 -6.18
CA ASP A 18 -5.39 -1.14 -7.06
C ASP A 18 -4.94 0.30 -6.72
N PRO A 19 -4.27 1.01 -7.64
CA PRO A 19 -3.69 2.34 -7.37
C PRO A 19 -4.71 3.41 -6.98
N ASN A 20 -6.00 3.21 -7.26
CA ASN A 20 -7.07 4.17 -6.93
C ASN A 20 -7.84 3.78 -5.68
N ARG A 21 -7.57 2.63 -5.08
CA ARG A 21 -8.27 2.15 -3.89
C ARG A 21 -8.00 3.08 -2.71
N LEU A 22 -9.08 3.48 -2.06
CA LEU A 22 -9.08 4.19 -0.79
C LEU A 22 -9.09 3.21 0.38
N LEU A 23 -8.63 3.65 1.54
CA LEU A 23 -8.89 2.92 2.78
C LEU A 23 -10.36 3.07 3.18
N PRO A 24 -10.92 2.12 3.95
CA PRO A 24 -12.25 2.28 4.53
C PRO A 24 -12.35 3.61 5.28
N ASP A 25 -13.48 4.30 5.13
CA ASP A 25 -13.78 5.59 5.78
C ASP A 25 -12.90 6.77 5.33
N GLU A 26 -12.03 6.57 4.34
CA GLU A 26 -11.26 7.66 3.76
C GLU A 26 -12.13 8.52 2.83
N ASP A 27 -12.32 9.79 3.20
CA ASP A 27 -12.96 10.78 2.36
C ASP A 27 -11.94 11.75 1.74
N PRO A 28 -11.54 11.57 0.46
CA PRO A 28 -10.61 12.47 -0.22
C PRO A 28 -11.19 13.86 -0.50
N SER A 29 -12.50 14.05 -0.32
CA SER A 29 -13.16 15.35 -0.47
C SER A 29 -13.09 16.22 0.79
N SER A 30 -12.66 15.66 1.92
CA SER A 30 -12.49 16.42 3.16
C SER A 30 -11.49 17.57 3.00
N HIS A 31 -11.85 18.70 3.60
CA HIS A 31 -11.01 19.90 3.71
C HIS A 31 -10.57 20.13 5.16
N ASP A 32 -10.93 19.22 6.08
CA ASP A 32 -10.54 19.31 7.48
C ASP A 32 -9.03 19.01 7.62
N PRO A 33 -8.23 19.95 8.18
CA PRO A 33 -6.82 19.69 8.46
C PRO A 33 -6.58 18.51 9.40
N ASP A 34 -7.53 18.19 10.29
CA ASP A 34 -7.44 17.03 11.19
C ASP A 34 -7.57 15.71 10.43
N ASP A 35 -8.48 15.61 9.46
CA ASP A 35 -8.57 14.43 8.58
C ASP A 35 -7.27 14.23 7.80
N ALA A 36 -6.70 15.31 7.27
CA ALA A 36 -5.43 15.24 6.57
C ALA A 36 -4.29 14.76 7.47
N ARG A 37 -4.22 15.22 8.73
CA ARG A 37 -3.24 14.71 9.72
C ARG A 37 -3.45 13.24 10.03
N HIS A 38 -4.70 12.84 10.29
CA HIS A 38 -5.04 11.45 10.60
C HIS A 38 -4.61 10.50 9.47
N TRP A 39 -4.98 10.79 8.23
CA TRP A 39 -4.62 9.93 7.11
C TRP A 39 -3.12 9.92 6.82
N LEU A 40 -2.38 11.01 7.11
CA LEU A 40 -0.93 10.98 7.03
C LEU A 40 -0.34 9.95 8.01
N GLU A 41 -0.80 9.94 9.26
CA GLU A 41 -0.33 8.96 10.26
C GLU A 41 -0.67 7.52 9.84
N VAL A 42 -1.90 7.28 9.38
CA VAL A 42 -2.33 5.96 8.92
C VAL A 42 -1.51 5.47 7.73
N TYR A 43 -1.30 6.30 6.71
CA TYR A 43 -0.51 5.90 5.54
C TYR A 43 0.98 5.73 5.84
N ASP A 44 1.54 6.51 6.76
CA ASP A 44 2.94 6.38 7.19
C ASP A 44 3.16 5.04 7.91
N GLU A 45 2.26 4.68 8.85
CA GLU A 45 2.31 3.39 9.55
C GLU A 45 2.19 2.20 8.59
N LEU A 46 1.24 2.27 7.65
CA LEU A 46 1.05 1.22 6.65
C LEU A 46 2.26 1.08 5.72
N LEU A 47 2.83 2.20 5.26
CA LEU A 47 3.98 2.19 4.37
C LEU A 47 5.22 1.63 5.07
N ASP A 48 5.45 2.00 6.34
CA ASP A 48 6.53 1.46 7.15
C ASP A 48 6.40 -0.05 7.35
N PHE A 49 5.18 -0.53 7.61
CA PHE A 49 4.91 -1.96 7.70
C PHE A 49 5.19 -2.68 6.37
N LYS A 50 4.69 -2.16 5.24
CA LYS A 50 4.88 -2.78 3.92
C LYS A 50 6.34 -2.79 3.49
N ARG A 51 7.11 -1.73 3.76
CA ARG A 51 8.55 -1.67 3.47
C ARG A 51 9.33 -2.72 4.26
N LYS A 52 9.03 -2.91 5.55
CA LYS A 52 9.63 -3.99 6.36
C LYS A 52 9.33 -5.37 5.76
N MET A 53 8.09 -5.62 5.35
CA MET A 53 7.71 -6.87 4.70
C MET A 53 8.44 -7.08 3.37
N LEU A 54 8.60 -6.01 2.57
CA LEU A 54 9.34 -6.08 1.31
C LEU A 54 10.82 -6.42 1.55
N THR A 55 11.48 -5.79 2.53
CA THR A 55 12.86 -6.11 2.91
C THR A 55 13.00 -7.59 3.31
N ILE A 56 12.11 -8.09 4.17
CA ILE A 56 12.12 -9.50 4.60
C ILE A 56 11.93 -10.44 3.39
N ALA A 57 11.01 -10.11 2.48
CA ALA A 57 10.78 -10.90 1.27
C ALA A 57 12.00 -10.91 0.34
N GLU A 58 12.69 -9.77 0.20
CA GLU A 58 13.91 -9.65 -0.59
C GLU A 58 15.05 -10.49 0.00
N GLU A 59 15.27 -10.44 1.32
CA GLU A 59 16.25 -11.29 2.02
C GLU A 59 15.94 -12.79 1.87
N ALA A 60 14.66 -13.17 1.98
CA ALA A 60 14.24 -14.56 1.79
C ALA A 60 14.49 -15.06 0.35
N LEU A 61 14.29 -14.20 -0.65
CA LEU A 61 14.54 -14.49 -2.06
C LEU A 61 16.02 -14.75 -2.36
N GLU A 62 16.95 -14.07 -1.66
CA GLU A 62 18.40 -14.30 -1.80
C GLU A 62 18.81 -15.70 -1.32
N GLY A 63 18.18 -16.19 -0.24
CA GLY A 63 18.42 -17.53 0.29
C GLY A 63 17.76 -18.66 -0.51
N MET A 64 16.84 -18.34 -1.43
CA MET A 64 16.02 -19.32 -2.12
C MET A 64 16.73 -19.96 -3.32
N ARG A 65 17.00 -21.27 -3.22
CA ARG A 65 17.73 -22.04 -4.24
C ARG A 65 16.82 -22.62 -5.34
N ASP A 66 15.56 -22.90 -5.00
CA ASP A 66 14.59 -23.46 -5.96
C ASP A 66 14.08 -22.35 -6.91
N LYS A 67 14.31 -22.53 -8.21
CA LYS A 67 13.98 -21.51 -9.23
C LYS A 67 12.46 -21.32 -9.40
N PRO A 68 11.63 -22.38 -9.49
CA PRO A 68 10.18 -22.23 -9.53
C PRO A 68 9.63 -21.47 -8.32
N ALA A 69 9.99 -21.84 -7.10
CA ALA A 69 9.52 -21.17 -5.89
C ALA A 69 9.95 -19.69 -5.85
N ARG A 70 11.20 -19.40 -6.24
CA ARG A 70 11.72 -18.03 -6.30
C ARG A 70 10.97 -17.20 -7.33
N ARG A 71 10.63 -17.79 -8.47
CA ARG A 71 9.88 -17.12 -9.53
C ARG A 71 8.45 -16.79 -9.08
N GLU A 72 7.79 -17.71 -8.40
CA GLU A 72 6.44 -17.50 -7.87
C GLU A 72 6.40 -16.25 -6.96
N VAL A 73 7.22 -16.22 -5.91
CA VAL A 73 7.29 -15.10 -4.96
C VAL A 73 7.64 -13.77 -5.67
N VAL A 74 8.50 -13.80 -6.68
CA VAL A 74 8.88 -12.61 -7.46
C VAL A 74 7.72 -12.08 -8.30
N ASP A 75 6.99 -12.97 -8.97
CA ASP A 75 5.95 -12.63 -9.93
C ASP A 75 4.65 -12.20 -9.21
N THR A 76 4.39 -12.71 -8.01
CA THR A 76 3.17 -12.43 -7.22
C THR A 76 3.45 -11.54 -6.01
N ASP A 77 3.97 -12.09 -4.90
CA ASP A 77 4.10 -11.41 -3.61
C ASP A 77 4.90 -10.11 -3.71
N ARG A 78 6.07 -10.17 -4.36
CA ARG A 78 6.96 -9.02 -4.54
C ARG A 78 6.27 -7.91 -5.33
N ARG A 79 5.45 -8.27 -6.32
CA ARG A 79 4.75 -7.34 -7.20
C ARG A 79 3.60 -6.66 -6.47
N VAL A 80 2.81 -7.41 -5.71
CA VAL A 80 1.70 -6.88 -4.89
C VAL A 80 2.23 -5.91 -3.84
N LEU A 81 3.25 -6.31 -3.07
CA LEU A 81 3.83 -5.47 -2.02
C LEU A 81 4.36 -4.13 -2.56
N ARG A 82 5.03 -4.14 -3.73
CA ARG A 82 5.46 -2.90 -4.38
C ARG A 82 4.29 -2.03 -4.82
N ALA A 83 3.27 -2.62 -5.43
CA ALA A 83 2.11 -1.85 -5.89
C ALA A 83 1.36 -1.21 -4.71
N GLU A 84 1.27 -1.90 -3.56
CA GLU A 84 0.73 -1.31 -2.33
C GLU A 84 1.60 -0.16 -1.79
N CYS A 85 2.93 -0.31 -1.76
CA CYS A 85 3.84 0.78 -1.38
C CYS A 85 3.66 2.01 -2.30
N ASP A 86 3.67 1.81 -3.61
CA ASP A 86 3.50 2.89 -4.59
C ASP A 86 2.16 3.61 -4.41
N ARG A 87 1.09 2.86 -4.10
CA ARG A 87 -0.23 3.43 -3.80
C ARG A 87 -0.19 4.26 -2.52
N PHE A 88 0.36 3.73 -1.45
CA PHE A 88 0.45 4.43 -0.16
C PHE A 88 1.29 5.70 -0.27
N GLU A 89 2.41 5.68 -0.98
CA GLU A 89 3.22 6.87 -1.24
C GLU A 89 2.43 7.97 -1.96
N LYS A 90 1.63 7.61 -2.98
CA LYS A 90 0.76 8.55 -3.69
C LYS A 90 -0.33 9.14 -2.79
N ARG A 91 -0.99 8.32 -1.96
CA ARG A 91 -2.01 8.79 -1.01
C ARG A 91 -1.42 9.69 0.06
N LEU A 92 -0.24 9.36 0.55
CA LEU A 92 0.49 10.16 1.52
C LEU A 92 0.89 11.52 0.92
N ALA A 93 1.37 11.55 -0.33
CA ALA A 93 1.62 12.80 -1.04
C ALA A 93 0.35 13.64 -1.24
N PHE A 94 -0.79 13.00 -1.56
CA PHE A 94 -2.08 13.67 -1.66
C PHE A 94 -2.46 14.39 -0.36
N TRP A 95 -2.40 13.69 0.78
CA TRP A 95 -2.76 14.27 2.08
C TRP A 95 -1.75 15.33 2.56
N ARG A 96 -0.47 15.19 2.24
CA ARG A 96 0.56 16.24 2.50
C ARG A 96 0.19 17.53 1.77
N ASN A 97 -0.18 17.44 0.50
CA ASN A 97 -0.57 18.59 -0.31
C ASN A 97 -1.86 19.25 0.22
N ARG A 98 -2.83 18.46 0.66
CA ARG A 98 -4.07 18.95 1.29
C ARG A 98 -3.78 19.73 2.59
N LEU A 99 -2.96 19.15 3.47
CA LEU A 99 -2.59 19.81 4.73
C LEU A 99 -1.82 21.11 4.49
N ALA A 100 -0.94 21.16 3.48
CA ALA A 100 -0.26 22.38 3.09
C ALA A 100 -1.24 23.46 2.60
N ALA A 101 -2.15 23.12 1.68
CA ALA A 101 -3.15 24.05 1.15
C ALA A 101 -4.05 24.66 2.25
N ALA A 102 -4.45 23.83 3.22
CA ALA A 102 -5.24 24.29 4.36
C ALA A 102 -4.49 25.30 5.26
N ARG A 103 -3.17 25.13 5.42
CA ARG A 103 -2.32 26.06 6.20
C ARG A 103 -2.11 27.39 5.47
N ASP A 104 -2.04 27.35 4.14
CA ASP A 104 -1.84 28.53 3.30
C ASP A 104 -3.13 29.34 3.08
N GLY A 105 -4.25 28.95 3.71
CA GLY A 105 -5.56 29.61 3.54
C GLY A 105 -6.12 29.47 2.12
N LYS A 106 -5.52 28.60 1.29
CA LYS A 106 -5.92 28.36 -0.08
C LYS A 106 -6.91 27.20 -0.08
N GLY A 107 -8.16 27.51 0.28
CA GLY A 107 -9.28 26.68 -0.13
C GLY A 107 -9.32 26.57 -1.67
N PRO A 108 -9.75 25.43 -2.23
CA PRO A 108 -9.76 25.22 -3.68
C PRO A 108 -10.53 26.31 -4.43
#